data_AF-A0A845K030-F1
#
_entry.id   AF-A0A845K030-F1
#
_cell.length_a   1.000
_cell.length_b   1.000
_cell.length_c   1.000
_cell.angle_alpha   90.00
_cell.angle_beta   90.00
_cell.angle_gamma   90.00
#
_symmetry.space_group_name_H-M   'P 1'
#
loop_
_entity.id
_entity.type
_entity.pdbx_description
1 polymer ?
#
loop_
_entity_poly.entity_id
_entity_poly.type
_entity_poly.pdbx_seq_one_letter_code
_entity_poly.pdbx_strand_id
1 'polypeptide(L)'
;MAVLIQTASVFLVLAGVYVFREHLTLRQVLGMGVAGSGLFLFFRDQQSRIQETGNYYYADFLIVLAAMVWVGYVISQKFLSRQYGAQSLNLLVYAVAVFTLVGGVEWADFSSAGLTAWLSLVFCGVNTLLAYGTLAEAVKYIPLALISVIISLNPLITLLGMKILPGMGVAGLQPEPVGSLGYWGGVIAVTGVALVVYRPTRRGAD
;
A
#
# COMPACT_ATOMS: atom_id res chain seq x y z
N MET A 1 10.43 1.08 10.27
CA MET A 1 9.34 0.08 10.11
C MET A 1 8.53 0.24 8.82
N ALA A 2 7.99 1.43 8.49
CA ALA A 2 7.22 1.64 7.23
C ALA A 2 8.00 1.33 5.93
N VAL A 3 9.34 1.42 5.96
CA VAL A 3 10.20 1.07 4.82
C VAL A 3 10.15 -0.42 4.49
N LEU A 4 10.10 -1.28 5.51
CA LEU A 4 10.20 -2.72 5.33
C LEU A 4 8.96 -3.30 4.67
N ILE A 5 7.78 -2.71 4.85
CA ILE A 5 6.56 -3.21 4.20
C ILE A 5 6.54 -2.92 2.69
N GLN A 6 7.34 -1.97 2.20
CA GLN A 6 7.51 -1.78 0.75
C GLN A 6 8.20 -2.95 0.05
N THR A 7 8.85 -3.84 0.80
CA THR A 7 9.32 -5.12 0.24
C THR A 7 8.18 -5.93 -0.37
N ALA A 8 6.95 -5.80 0.15
CA ALA A 8 5.76 -6.39 -0.44
C ALA A 8 5.52 -5.92 -1.88
N SER A 9 5.70 -4.62 -2.14
CA SER A 9 5.59 -4.06 -3.50
C SER A 9 6.65 -4.68 -4.43
N VAL A 10 7.90 -4.78 -3.98
CA VAL A 10 8.98 -5.39 -4.78
C VAL A 10 8.66 -6.85 -5.10
N PHE A 11 8.27 -7.63 -4.10
CA PHE A 11 7.85 -9.02 -4.29
C PHE A 11 6.64 -9.16 -5.20
N LEU A 12 5.70 -8.20 -5.18
CA LEU A 12 4.54 -8.21 -6.07
C LEU A 12 4.93 -7.96 -7.55
N VAL A 13 5.93 -7.11 -7.81
CA VAL A 13 6.49 -6.95 -9.18
C VAL A 13 7.13 -8.26 -9.63
N LEU A 14 7.96 -8.87 -8.78
CA LEU A 14 8.58 -10.16 -9.08
C LEU A 14 7.54 -11.26 -9.33
N ALA A 15 6.50 -11.32 -8.51
CA ALA A 15 5.39 -12.24 -8.71
C ALA A 15 4.67 -12.01 -10.05
N GLY A 16 4.42 -10.76 -10.42
CA GLY A 16 3.84 -10.43 -11.74
C GLY A 16 4.70 -10.93 -12.91
N VAL A 17 6.02 -10.72 -12.84
CA VAL A 17 6.96 -11.12 -13.90
C VAL A 17 7.17 -12.63 -13.95
N TYR A 18 7.39 -13.29 -12.80
CA TYR A 18 7.75 -14.71 -12.77
C TYR A 18 6.55 -15.65 -12.75
N VAL A 19 5.50 -15.34 -11.97
CA VAL A 19 4.32 -16.22 -11.81
C VAL A 19 3.33 -16.01 -12.94
N PHE A 20 3.03 -14.75 -13.28
CA PHE A 20 2.04 -14.41 -14.31
C PHE A 20 2.66 -14.14 -15.69
N ARG A 21 4.01 -14.19 -15.80
CA ARG A 21 4.75 -13.91 -17.04
C ARG A 21 4.33 -12.59 -17.70
N GLU A 22 4.09 -11.57 -16.88
CA GLU A 22 3.67 -10.27 -17.37
C GLU A 22 4.80 -9.61 -18.17
N HIS A 23 4.53 -9.28 -19.44
CA HIS A 23 5.47 -8.55 -20.29
C HIS A 23 5.48 -7.07 -19.91
N LEU A 24 6.55 -6.63 -19.26
CA LEU A 24 6.77 -5.22 -18.94
C LEU A 24 7.41 -4.50 -20.12
N THR A 25 6.86 -3.34 -20.47
CA THR A 25 7.47 -2.47 -21.48
C THR A 25 8.70 -1.76 -20.91
N LEU A 26 9.67 -1.42 -21.75
CA LEU A 26 10.88 -0.70 -21.33
C LEU A 26 10.55 0.60 -20.57
N ARG A 27 9.47 1.29 -20.96
CA ARG A 27 8.98 2.50 -20.27
C ARG A 27 8.48 2.22 -18.86
N GLN A 28 7.76 1.11 -18.65
CA GLN A 28 7.31 0.73 -17.33
C GLN A 28 8.49 0.36 -16.42
N VAL A 29 9.50 -0.33 -16.96
CA VAL A 29 10.74 -0.64 -16.22
C VAL A 29 11.49 0.64 -15.85
N LEU A 30 11.63 1.59 -16.78
CA LEU A 30 12.25 2.89 -16.50
C LEU A 30 11.46 3.68 -15.45
N GLY A 31 10.13 3.76 -15.59
CA GLY A 31 9.28 4.43 -14.62
C GLY A 31 9.29 3.77 -13.24
N MET A 32 9.39 2.44 -13.17
CA MET A 32 9.62 1.69 -11.93
C MET A 32 10.97 2.04 -11.30
N GLY A 33 12.03 2.17 -12.11
CA GLY A 33 13.34 2.62 -11.65
C GLY A 33 13.30 4.03 -11.06
N VAL A 34 12.63 4.97 -11.74
CA VAL A 34 12.43 6.34 -11.25
C VAL A 34 11.60 6.34 -9.97
N ALA A 35 10.49 5.60 -9.93
CA ALA A 35 9.63 5.50 -8.75
C ALA A 35 10.38 4.93 -7.54
N GLY A 36 11.13 3.84 -7.77
CA GLY A 36 11.97 3.20 -6.75
C GLY A 36 13.07 4.13 -6.24
N SER A 37 13.70 4.92 -7.11
CA SER A 37 14.71 5.90 -6.70
C SER A 37 14.13 7.03 -5.84
N GLY A 38 12.94 7.54 -6.18
CA GLY A 38 12.24 8.55 -5.39
C GLY A 38 11.84 8.04 -4.01
N LEU A 39 11.29 6.82 -3.96
CA LEU A 39 10.97 6.14 -2.71
C LEU A 39 12.22 5.86 -1.86
N PHE A 40 13.31 5.43 -2.46
CA PHE A 40 14.57 5.20 -1.76
C PHE A 40 15.12 6.47 -1.10
N LEU A 41 15.13 7.59 -1.84
CA LEU A 41 15.54 8.89 -1.29
C LEU A 41 14.63 9.34 -0.16
N PHE A 42 13.32 9.17 -0.33
CA PHE A 42 12.32 9.47 0.69
C PHE A 42 12.57 8.67 1.98
N PHE A 43 12.81 7.35 1.85
CA PHE A 43 13.08 6.50 3.01
C PHE A 43 14.39 6.78 3.69
N ARG A 44 15.41 7.15 2.94
CA ARG A 44 16.69 7.54 3.50
C ARG A 44 16.55 8.77 4.41
N ASP A 45 15.76 9.77 4.02
CA ASP A 45 15.45 10.92 4.89
C ASP A 45 14.70 10.47 6.14
N GLN A 46 13.67 9.64 5.99
CA GLN A 46 12.85 9.18 7.12
C GLN A 46 13.66 8.33 8.12
N GLN A 47 14.54 7.44 7.63
CA GLN A 47 15.37 6.59 8.49
C GLN A 47 16.45 7.37 9.22
N SER A 48 17.02 8.41 8.60
CA SER A 48 18.00 9.30 9.26
C SER A 48 17.43 10.07 10.46
N ARG A 49 16.10 10.13 10.59
CA ARG A 49 15.38 10.82 11.67
C ARG A 49 14.92 9.88 12.78
N ILE A 50 15.01 8.57 12.58
CA ILE A 50 14.71 7.56 13.61
C ILE A 50 15.94 7.44 14.52
N GLN A 51 15.89 8.03 15.72
CA GLN A 51 17.03 8.06 16.66
C GLN A 51 17.20 6.79 17.51
N GLU A 52 16.27 5.83 17.47
CA GLU A 52 16.40 4.59 18.25
C GLU A 52 16.97 3.45 17.41
N THR A 53 18.26 3.17 17.62
CA THR A 53 18.94 1.99 17.06
C THR A 53 18.81 0.82 18.04
N GLY A 54 17.57 0.41 18.32
CA GLY A 54 17.29 -0.81 19.07
C GLY A 54 17.51 -2.06 18.20
N ASN A 55 17.82 -3.19 18.82
CA ASN A 55 18.10 -4.44 18.13
C ASN A 55 16.81 -5.14 17.66
N TYR A 56 16.16 -4.61 16.61
CA TYR A 56 14.82 -5.02 16.15
C TYR A 56 14.78 -6.15 15.12
N TYR A 57 15.86 -6.94 14.96
CA TYR A 57 15.95 -7.99 13.93
C TYR A 57 14.74 -8.95 13.89
N TYR A 58 14.18 -9.31 15.05
CA TYR A 58 13.01 -10.18 15.12
C TYR A 58 11.75 -9.51 14.55
N ALA A 59 11.52 -8.23 14.86
CA ALA A 59 10.39 -7.48 14.31
C ALA A 59 10.55 -7.28 12.79
N ASP A 60 11.77 -6.98 12.34
CA ASP A 60 12.08 -6.82 10.91
C ASP A 60 11.81 -8.13 10.14
N PHE A 61 12.20 -9.28 10.71
CA PHE A 61 11.90 -10.59 10.14
C PHE A 61 10.39 -10.85 10.04
N LEU A 62 9.62 -10.54 11.08
CA LEU A 62 8.16 -10.70 11.06
C LEU A 62 7.49 -9.80 10.01
N ILE A 63 7.99 -8.58 9.80
CA ILE A 63 7.46 -7.68 8.76
C ILE A 63 7.70 -8.24 7.36
N VAL A 64 8.89 -8.80 7.11
CA VAL A 64 9.19 -9.46 5.82
C VAL A 64 8.31 -10.69 5.61
N LEU A 65 8.09 -11.51 6.65
CA LEU A 65 7.19 -12.65 6.58
C LEU A 65 5.75 -12.20 6.26
N ALA A 66 5.27 -11.15 6.93
CA ALA A 66 3.95 -10.57 6.67
C ALA A 66 3.84 -10.05 5.22
N ALA A 67 4.89 -9.41 4.69
CA ALA A 67 4.94 -8.99 3.30
C ALA A 67 4.84 -10.17 2.32
N MET A 68 5.52 -11.29 2.60
CA MET A 68 5.44 -12.50 1.78
C MET A 68 4.03 -13.12 1.82
N VAL A 69 3.41 -13.21 3.00
CA VAL A 69 2.04 -13.70 3.16
C VAL A 69 1.05 -12.82 2.39
N TRP A 70 1.19 -11.49 2.48
CA TRP A 70 0.35 -10.55 1.75
C TRP A 70 0.50 -10.69 0.23
N VAL A 71 1.72 -10.89 -0.28
CA VAL A 71 1.95 -11.16 -1.71
C VAL A 71 1.29 -12.48 -2.12
N GLY A 72 1.41 -13.52 -1.29
CA GLY A 72 0.73 -14.79 -1.49
C GLY A 72 -0.79 -14.65 -1.57
N TYR A 73 -1.37 -13.80 -0.72
CA TYR A 73 -2.78 -13.41 -0.79
C TYR A 73 -3.13 -12.78 -2.15
N VAL A 74 -2.40 -11.75 -2.60
CA VAL A 74 -2.70 -11.07 -3.86
C VAL A 74 -2.54 -12.00 -5.07
N ILE A 75 -1.53 -12.88 -5.07
CA ILE A 75 -1.36 -13.90 -6.11
C ILE A 75 -2.57 -14.85 -6.13
N SER A 76 -2.96 -15.38 -4.97
CA SER A 76 -4.09 -16.30 -4.84
C SER A 76 -5.40 -15.62 -5.28
N GLN A 77 -5.59 -14.36 -4.87
CA GLN A 77 -6.72 -13.54 -5.28
C GLN A 77 -6.77 -13.36 -6.80
N LYS A 78 -5.62 -13.13 -7.46
CA LYS A 78 -5.54 -13.02 -8.93
C LYS A 78 -5.89 -14.31 -9.66
N PHE A 79 -5.55 -15.46 -9.09
CA PHE A 79 -5.97 -16.75 -9.66
C PHE A 79 -7.47 -16.96 -9.51
N LEU A 80 -8.01 -16.72 -8.31
CA LEU A 80 -9.43 -16.92 -8.02
C LEU A 80 -10.34 -15.89 -8.69
N SER A 81 -9.87 -14.66 -8.93
CA SER A 81 -10.66 -13.60 -9.58
C SER A 81 -11.02 -13.90 -11.04
N ARG A 82 -10.41 -14.93 -11.64
CA ARG A 82 -10.78 -15.46 -12.96
C ARG A 82 -12.09 -16.26 -12.93
N GLN A 83 -12.41 -16.88 -11.80
CA GLN A 83 -13.55 -17.78 -11.64
C GLN A 83 -14.65 -17.18 -10.74
N TYR A 84 -14.27 -16.37 -9.76
CA TYR A 84 -15.18 -15.81 -8.76
C TYR A 84 -15.23 -14.28 -8.83
N GLY A 85 -16.37 -13.72 -8.44
CA GLY A 85 -16.53 -12.26 -8.31
C GLY A 85 -15.62 -11.68 -7.23
N ALA A 86 -15.07 -10.49 -7.49
CA ALA A 86 -14.15 -9.79 -6.58
C ALA A 86 -14.76 -9.59 -5.17
N GLN A 87 -16.04 -9.24 -5.11
CA GLN A 87 -16.74 -8.99 -3.84
C GLN A 87 -16.95 -10.26 -3.02
N SER A 88 -17.22 -11.41 -3.67
CA SER A 88 -17.36 -12.70 -2.98
C SER A 88 -16.04 -13.16 -2.37
N LEU A 89 -14.92 -12.94 -3.07
CA LEU A 89 -13.59 -13.23 -2.54
C LEU A 89 -13.24 -12.35 -1.35
N ASN A 90 -13.54 -11.06 -1.42
CA ASN A 90 -13.32 -10.17 -0.28
C ASN A 90 -14.20 -10.54 0.93
N LEU A 91 -15.46 -10.95 0.70
CA LEU A 91 -16.32 -11.41 1.78
C LEU A 91 -15.73 -12.63 2.50
N LEU A 92 -15.16 -13.58 1.74
CA LEU A 92 -14.46 -14.73 2.31
C LEU A 92 -13.28 -14.28 3.18
N VAL A 93 -12.47 -13.35 2.67
CA VAL A 93 -11.30 -12.80 3.40
C VAL A 93 -11.76 -12.12 4.69
N TYR A 94 -12.82 -11.32 4.65
CA TYR A 94 -13.36 -10.66 5.84
C TYR A 94 -13.93 -11.66 6.84
N ALA A 95 -14.63 -12.71 6.39
CA ALA A 95 -15.13 -13.75 7.27
C ALA A 95 -13.97 -14.45 8.00
N VAL A 96 -12.92 -14.85 7.28
CA VAL A 96 -11.72 -15.46 7.88
C VAL A 96 -11.05 -14.50 8.86
N ALA A 97 -10.93 -13.21 8.51
CA ALA A 97 -10.37 -12.21 9.40
C ALA A 97 -11.19 -12.06 10.69
N VAL A 98 -12.52 -12.02 10.62
CA VAL A 98 -13.40 -11.98 11.79
C VAL A 98 -13.17 -13.20 12.68
N PHE A 99 -13.20 -14.42 12.13
CA PHE A 99 -12.99 -15.63 12.93
C PHE A 99 -11.59 -15.71 13.56
N THR A 100 -10.58 -15.20 12.87
CA THR A 100 -9.20 -15.22 13.36
C THR A 100 -8.98 -14.17 14.46
N LEU A 101 -9.58 -12.98 14.32
CA LEU A 101 -9.33 -11.83 15.18
C LEU A 101 -10.33 -11.70 16.34
N VAL A 102 -11.52 -12.31 16.26
CA VAL A 102 -12.55 -12.19 17.31
C VAL A 102 -12.06 -12.65 18.68
N GLY A 103 -11.17 -13.65 18.72
CA GLY A 103 -10.56 -14.15 19.96
C GLY A 103 -9.58 -13.17 20.62
N GLY A 104 -9.12 -12.16 19.89
CA GLY A 104 -8.24 -11.10 20.41
C GLY A 104 -8.97 -9.82 20.83
N VAL A 105 -10.30 -9.82 20.83
CA VAL A 105 -11.09 -8.63 21.18
C VAL A 105 -11.20 -8.49 22.69
N GLU A 106 -10.75 -7.36 23.21
CA GLU A 106 -11.01 -6.94 24.59
C GLU A 106 -12.43 -6.34 24.69
N TRP A 107 -13.39 -7.18 25.06
CA TRP A 107 -14.82 -6.83 25.07
C TRP A 107 -15.17 -5.67 26.02
N ALA A 108 -14.41 -5.48 27.10
CA ALA A 108 -14.60 -4.38 28.03
C ALA A 108 -14.40 -3.03 27.33
N ASP A 109 -13.23 -2.85 26.70
CA ASP A 109 -12.88 -1.65 25.95
C ASP A 109 -13.83 -1.39 24.78
N PHE A 110 -14.20 -2.45 24.05
CA PHE A 110 -15.14 -2.36 22.95
C PHE A 110 -16.53 -1.84 23.37
N SER A 111 -17.05 -2.33 24.50
CA SER A 111 -18.36 -1.92 25.01
C SER A 111 -18.37 -0.52 25.61
N SER A 112 -17.25 -0.09 26.18
CA SER A 112 -17.06 1.24 26.74
C SER A 112 -16.65 2.30 25.71
N ALA A 113 -16.45 1.91 24.45
CA ALA A 113 -15.98 2.79 23.39
C ALA A 113 -16.98 3.95 23.18
N GLY A 114 -16.48 5.18 23.30
CA GLY A 114 -17.28 6.38 23.05
C GLY A 114 -17.68 6.55 21.58
N LEU A 115 -18.57 7.50 21.31
CA LEU A 115 -19.09 7.78 19.96
C LEU A 115 -17.98 8.03 18.93
N THR A 116 -16.93 8.76 19.30
CA THR A 116 -15.80 9.07 18.41
C THR A 116 -15.05 7.80 17.99
N ALA A 117 -14.81 6.88 18.93
CA ALA A 117 -14.15 5.61 18.63
C ALA A 117 -14.99 4.75 17.68
N TRP A 118 -16.31 4.68 17.90
CA TRP A 118 -17.23 3.99 17.00
C TRP A 118 -17.29 4.61 15.60
N LEU A 119 -17.33 5.94 15.50
CA LEU A 119 -17.28 6.63 14.21
C LEU A 119 -15.95 6.35 13.47
N SER A 120 -14.83 6.33 14.19
CA SER A 120 -13.53 5.94 13.62
C SER A 120 -13.51 4.49 13.16
N LEU A 121 -14.08 3.56 13.93
CA LEU A 121 -14.19 2.15 13.54
C LEU A 121 -15.02 1.97 12.27
N VAL A 122 -16.19 2.61 12.19
CA VAL A 122 -17.05 2.56 11.00
C VAL A 122 -16.33 3.17 9.80
N PHE A 123 -15.67 4.32 9.98
CA PHE A 123 -14.89 4.96 8.92
C PHE A 123 -13.77 4.05 8.41
N CYS A 124 -12.98 3.45 9.30
CA CYS A 124 -11.93 2.50 8.94
C CYS A 124 -12.49 1.24 8.25
N GLY A 125 -13.65 0.74 8.71
CA GLY A 125 -14.33 -0.40 8.09
C GLY A 125 -14.79 -0.10 6.66
N VAL A 126 -15.44 1.04 6.44
CA VAL A 126 -15.86 1.49 5.10
C VAL A 126 -14.64 1.74 4.21
N ASN A 127 -13.58 2.37 4.73
CA ASN A 127 -12.34 2.59 3.99
C ASN A 127 -11.70 1.26 3.54
N THR A 128 -11.64 0.28 4.45
CA THR A 128 -11.13 -1.07 4.15
C THR A 128 -11.98 -1.74 3.07
N LEU A 129 -13.31 -1.69 3.20
CA LEU A 129 -14.24 -2.27 2.24
C LEU A 129 -14.02 -1.72 0.83
N LEU A 130 -13.92 -0.39 0.70
CA LEU A 130 -13.70 0.28 -0.58
C LEU A 130 -12.30 0.01 -1.14
N ALA A 131 -11.27 0.08 -0.30
CA ALA A 131 -9.88 -0.13 -0.70
C ALA A 131 -9.66 -1.56 -1.23
N TYR A 132 -10.07 -2.58 -0.48
CA TYR A 132 -9.91 -3.97 -0.92
C TYR A 132 -10.91 -4.35 -2.03
N GLY A 133 -12.10 -3.74 -2.06
CA GLY A 133 -13.05 -3.89 -3.18
C GLY A 133 -12.45 -3.45 -4.51
N THR A 134 -11.91 -2.22 -4.55
CA THR A 134 -11.25 -1.68 -5.73
C THR A 134 -9.94 -2.37 -6.05
N LEU A 135 -9.16 -2.81 -5.05
CA LEU A 135 -7.96 -3.61 -5.24
C LEU A 135 -8.28 -4.96 -5.89
N ALA A 136 -9.32 -5.65 -5.42
CA ALA A 136 -9.73 -6.94 -5.98
C ALA A 136 -10.13 -6.83 -7.46
N GLU A 137 -10.85 -5.76 -7.83
CA GLU A 137 -11.16 -5.49 -9.24
C GLU A 137 -9.91 -5.07 -10.03
N ALA A 138 -9.02 -4.25 -9.46
CA ALA A 138 -7.77 -3.89 -10.10
C ALA A 138 -6.91 -5.12 -10.41
N VAL A 139 -6.80 -6.06 -9.47
CA VAL A 139 -6.05 -7.33 -9.62
C VAL A 139 -6.56 -8.17 -10.80
N LYS A 140 -7.86 -8.09 -11.10
CA LYS A 140 -8.49 -8.80 -12.22
C LYS A 140 -8.14 -8.19 -13.58
N TYR A 141 -8.04 -6.86 -13.68
CA TYR A 141 -7.89 -6.16 -14.96
C TYR A 141 -6.50 -5.58 -15.23
N ILE A 142 -5.68 -5.40 -14.19
CA ILE A 142 -4.40 -4.69 -14.25
C ILE A 142 -3.25 -5.68 -13.95
N PRO A 143 -2.10 -5.55 -14.64
CA PRO A 143 -0.88 -6.30 -14.29
C PRO A 143 -0.47 -6.05 -12.84
N LEU A 144 -0.01 -7.09 -12.13
CA LEU A 144 0.42 -6.99 -10.74
C LEU A 144 1.58 -6.00 -10.58
N ALA A 145 2.47 -5.94 -11.56
CA ALA A 145 3.58 -5.00 -11.54
C ALA A 145 3.11 -3.53 -11.53
N LEU A 146 2.04 -3.21 -12.27
CA LEU A 146 1.43 -1.87 -12.27
C LEU A 146 0.75 -1.56 -10.93
N ILE A 147 0.00 -2.53 -10.39
CA ILE A 147 -0.66 -2.41 -9.08
C ILE A 147 0.38 -2.15 -7.99
N SER A 148 1.49 -2.89 -8.01
CA SER A 148 2.58 -2.71 -7.06
C SER A 148 3.12 -1.29 -7.04
N VAL A 149 3.40 -0.73 -8.22
CA VAL A 149 3.92 0.63 -8.38
C VAL A 149 2.93 1.65 -7.82
N ILE A 150 1.63 1.48 -8.07
CA ILE A 150 0.60 2.35 -7.53
C ILE A 150 0.55 2.25 -5.99
N ILE A 151 0.54 1.04 -5.43
CA ILE A 151 0.52 0.81 -3.97
C ILE A 151 1.73 1.41 -3.28
N SER A 152 2.90 1.40 -3.94
CA SER A 152 4.12 2.00 -3.39
C SER A 152 4.02 3.50 -3.12
N LEU A 153 3.05 4.19 -3.74
CA LEU A 153 2.76 5.61 -3.48
C LEU A 153 1.94 5.86 -2.21
N ASN A 154 1.28 4.84 -1.64
CA ASN A 154 0.40 5.03 -0.49
C ASN A 154 1.06 5.81 0.67
N PRO A 155 2.31 5.50 1.09
CA PRO A 155 2.96 6.25 2.16
C PRO A 155 3.14 7.73 1.83
N LEU A 156 3.40 8.07 0.57
CA LEU A 156 3.54 9.47 0.15
C LEU A 156 2.22 10.23 0.24
N ILE A 157 1.11 9.58 -0.14
CA ILE A 157 -0.24 10.14 0.00
C ILE A 157 -0.55 10.39 1.49
N THR A 158 -0.25 9.41 2.35
CA THR A 158 -0.45 9.53 3.80
C THR A 158 0.33 10.72 4.37
N LEU A 159 1.59 10.90 3.98
CA LEU A 159 2.44 11.99 4.47
C LEU A 159 2.01 13.36 3.98
N LEU A 160 1.55 13.47 2.73
CA LEU A 160 0.92 14.69 2.24
C LEU A 160 -0.31 15.03 3.07
N GLY A 161 -1.12 14.02 3.41
CA GLY A 161 -2.23 14.16 4.36
C GLY A 161 -1.75 14.69 5.72
N MET A 162 -0.75 14.06 6.32
CA MET A 162 -0.18 14.46 7.61
C MET A 162 0.45 15.85 7.61
N LYS A 163 0.79 16.42 6.44
CA LYS A 163 1.19 17.82 6.31
C LYS A 163 0.00 18.78 6.28
N ILE A 164 -1.02 18.44 5.49
CA ILE A 164 -2.15 19.34 5.19
C ILE A 164 -3.16 19.36 6.35
N LEU A 165 -3.48 18.20 6.91
CA LEU A 165 -4.50 18.02 7.96
C LEU A 165 -4.22 18.85 9.23
N PRO A 166 -2.98 18.88 9.79
CA PRO A 166 -2.67 19.76 10.91
C PRO A 166 -2.83 21.25 10.58
N GLY A 167 -2.50 21.65 9.35
CA GLY A 167 -2.65 23.05 8.89
C GLY A 167 -4.11 23.51 8.81
N MET A 168 -5.06 22.57 8.72
CA MET A 168 -6.50 22.83 8.74
C MET A 168 -7.10 22.78 10.16
N GLY A 169 -6.27 22.55 11.20
CA GLY A 169 -6.73 22.44 12.59
C GLY A 169 -7.51 21.16 12.91
N VAL A 170 -7.43 20.13 12.05
CA VAL A 170 -8.18 18.88 12.23
C VAL A 170 -7.50 18.00 13.28
N ALA A 171 -8.25 17.63 14.32
CA ALA A 171 -7.93 16.56 15.28
C ALA A 171 -6.65 16.73 16.13
N GLY A 172 -6.11 17.94 16.31
CA GLY A 172 -4.97 18.18 17.21
C GLY A 172 -3.70 17.41 16.83
N LEU A 173 -3.59 17.01 15.56
CA LEU A 173 -2.48 16.20 15.05
C LEU A 173 -1.18 16.99 15.09
N GLN A 174 -0.14 16.41 15.70
CA GLN A 174 1.21 16.96 15.64
C GLN A 174 1.78 16.73 14.23
N PRO A 175 2.36 17.74 13.57
CA PRO A 175 2.97 17.56 12.26
C PRO A 175 4.14 16.57 12.35
N GLU A 176 4.11 15.51 11.56
CA GLU A 176 5.27 14.64 11.39
C GLU A 176 6.38 15.44 10.66
N PRO A 177 7.59 15.57 11.21
CA PRO A 177 8.64 16.37 10.59
C PRO A 177 9.22 15.65 9.36
N VAL A 178 8.68 15.96 8.18
CA VAL A 178 9.23 15.51 6.89
C VAL A 178 10.30 16.49 6.41
N GLY A 179 11.51 15.98 6.13
CA GLY A 179 12.60 16.77 5.58
C GLY A 179 12.37 17.21 4.14
N SER A 180 13.06 18.27 3.70
CA SER A 180 13.04 18.75 2.30
C SER A 180 13.44 17.65 1.30
N LEU A 181 14.35 16.75 1.70
CA LEU A 181 14.78 15.61 0.90
C LEU A 181 13.65 14.58 0.70
N GLY A 182 12.79 14.39 1.71
CA GLY A 182 11.59 13.56 1.60
C GLY A 182 10.60 14.11 0.56
N TYR A 183 10.36 15.42 0.53
CA TYR A 183 9.48 16.03 -0.48
C TYR A 183 9.97 15.79 -1.91
N TRP A 184 11.27 15.98 -2.16
CA TRP A 184 11.86 15.71 -3.47
C TRP A 184 11.76 14.23 -3.86
N GLY A 185 12.05 13.32 -2.93
CA GLY A 185 11.84 11.88 -3.15
C GLY A 185 10.39 11.54 -3.50
N GLY A 186 9.43 12.17 -2.83
CA GLY A 186 8.00 12.00 -3.11
C GLY A 186 7.58 12.49 -4.50
N VAL A 187 8.04 13.66 -4.93
CA VAL A 187 7.75 14.20 -6.28
C VAL A 187 8.33 13.30 -7.38
N ILE A 188 9.55 12.82 -7.18
CA ILE A 188 10.21 11.88 -8.10
C ILE A 188 9.43 10.58 -8.18
N ALA A 189 8.99 10.05 -7.04
CA ALA A 189 8.19 8.83 -6.99
C ALA A 189 6.87 8.96 -7.74
N VAL A 190 6.12 10.05 -7.49
CA VAL A 190 4.84 10.33 -8.17
C VAL A 190 5.05 10.47 -9.68
N THR A 191 6.12 11.15 -10.11
CA THR A 191 6.46 11.31 -11.53
C THR A 191 6.83 9.97 -12.16
N GLY A 192 7.59 9.13 -11.45
CA GLY A 192 7.91 7.77 -11.88
C GLY A 192 6.65 6.93 -12.13
N VAL A 193 5.69 6.96 -11.20
CA VAL A 193 4.42 6.24 -11.38
C VAL A 193 3.58 6.82 -12.50
N ALA A 194 3.52 8.14 -12.64
CA ALA A 194 2.84 8.78 -13.76
C ALA A 194 3.42 8.29 -15.10
N LEU A 195 4.74 8.14 -15.22
CA LEU A 195 5.39 7.58 -16.41
C LEU A 195 5.06 6.10 -16.65
N VAL A 196 4.89 5.28 -15.61
CA VAL A 196 4.49 3.87 -15.72
C VAL A 196 3.04 3.74 -16.19
N VAL A 197 2.15 4.59 -15.68
CA VAL A 197 0.71 4.56 -15.96
C VAL A 197 0.37 5.24 -17.29
N TYR A 198 1.11 6.28 -17.68
CA TYR A 198 0.86 7.05 -18.89
C TYR A 198 1.01 6.18 -20.14
N ARG A 199 -0.12 5.83 -20.76
CA ARG A 199 -0.16 5.27 -22.11
C ARG A 199 -0.25 6.43 -23.09
N PRO A 200 0.68 6.57 -24.05
CA PRO A 200 0.47 7.49 -25.14
C PRO A 200 -0.79 7.03 -25.86
N THR A 201 -1.80 7.88 -25.88
CA THR A 201 -2.91 7.72 -26.81
C THR A 201 -2.28 7.63 -28.19
N ARG A 202 -2.34 6.45 -28.83
CA ARG A 202 -2.19 6.39 -30.28
C ARG A 202 -3.34 7.23 -30.81
N ARG A 203 -3.08 8.51 -31.12
CA ARG A 203 -3.87 9.23 -32.11
C ARG A 203 -3.84 8.35 -33.35
N GLY A 204 -5.02 7.97 -33.82
CA GLY A 204 -5.19 7.17 -35.02
C GLY A 204 -4.34 7.75 -36.15
N ALA A 205 -3.43 6.93 -36.65
CA ALA A 205 -3.15 6.94 -38.06
C ALA A 205 -4.17 5.95 -38.62
N ASP A 206 -5.24 6.49 -39.19
CA ASP A 206 -5.89 6.09 -40.44
C ASP A 206 -7.09 7.02 -40.68
#